data_AF-A0A7C7C453-F1
#
_entry.id   AF-A0A7C7C453-F1
#
_cell.length_a   1.000
_cell.length_b   1.000
_cell.length_c   1.000
_cell.angle_alpha   90.00
_cell.angle_beta   90.00
_cell.angle_gamma   90.00
#
_symmetry.space_group_name_H-M   'P 1'
#
loop_
_entity.id
_entity.type
_entity.pdbx_description
1 polymer ?
#
loop_
_entity_poly.entity_id
_entity_poly.type
_entity_poly.pdbx_seq_one_letter_code
_entity_poly.pdbx_strand_id
1 'polypeptide(L)' 'MSTKVVVCQEELGPGLVDRVASAVSDGKIIVCPTDTLYALVADAKNSIAMDRIYVING' A
#
# COMPACT_ATOMS: atom_id res chain seq x y z
N MET A 1 -5.77 17.46 -3.73
CA MET A 1 -5.02 16.27 -4.21
C MET A 1 -5.90 15.05 -4.01
N SER A 2 -6.20 14.29 -5.07
CA SER A 2 -7.06 13.10 -4.99
C SER A 2 -6.21 11.88 -4.60
N THR A 3 -6.34 11.40 -3.37
CA THR A 3 -5.63 10.21 -2.90
C THR A 3 -6.34 8.96 -3.42
N LYS A 4 -5.82 8.36 -4.51
CA LYS A 4 -6.31 7.06 -4.99
C LYS A 4 -5.73 5.96 -4.11
N VAL A 5 -6.60 5.29 -3.35
CA VAL A 5 -6.27 4.11 -2.54
C VAL A 5 -6.68 2.87 -3.33
N VAL A 6 -5.77 1.92 -3.51
CA VAL A 6 -6.04 0.65 -4.20
C VAL A 6 -6.30 -0.41 -3.14
N VAL A 7 -7.48 -1.02 -3.17
CA VAL A 7 -7.86 -2.14 -2.30
C VAL A 7 -7.86 -3.41 -3.16
N CYS A 8 -6.94 -4.33 -2.88
CA CYS A 8 -6.92 -5.64 -3.54
C CYS A 8 -7.99 -6.53 -2.90
N GLN A 9 -9.09 -6.77 -3.64
CA GLN A 9 -10.19 -7.66 -3.25
C GLN A 9 -10.11 -9.05 -3.91
N GLU A 10 -9.08 -9.34 -4.72
CA GLU A 10 -8.96 -10.61 -5.44
C GLU A 10 -8.36 -11.72 -4.55
N GLU A 11 -8.85 -12.95 -4.74
CA GLU A 11 -8.23 -14.17 -4.20
C GLU A 11 -6.73 -14.20 -4.53
N LEU A 12 -5.93 -14.78 -3.63
CA LEU A 12 -4.48 -14.97 -3.77
C LEU A 12 -4.13 -15.68 -5.10
N GLY A 13 -4.01 -14.90 -6.16
CA GLY A 13 -3.67 -15.37 -7.50
C GLY A 13 -2.17 -15.30 -7.77
N PRO A 14 -1.66 -16.09 -8.74
CA PRO A 14 -0.28 -15.97 -9.19
C PRO A 14 0.05 -14.53 -9.62
N GLY A 15 1.16 -13.98 -9.13
CA GLY A 15 1.63 -12.64 -9.50
C GLY A 15 0.98 -11.47 -8.73
N LEU A 16 0.06 -11.72 -7.79
CA LEU A 16 -0.45 -10.65 -6.92
C LEU A 16 0.67 -9.99 -6.11
N VAL A 17 1.56 -10.81 -5.52
CA VAL A 17 2.69 -10.34 -4.74
C VAL A 17 3.63 -9.47 -5.59
N ASP A 18 3.93 -9.88 -6.81
CA ASP A 18 4.79 -9.11 -7.72
C ASP A 18 4.18 -7.76 -8.10
N ARG A 19 2.86 -7.73 -8.35
CA ARG A 19 2.13 -6.47 -8.61
C ARG A 19 2.16 -5.54 -7.41
N VAL A 20 1.96 -6.06 -6.20
CA VAL A 20 2.02 -5.28 -4.96
C VAL A 20 3.44 -4.79 -4.70
N ALA A 21 4.45 -5.64 -4.87
CA ALA A 21 5.85 -5.27 -4.74
C ALA A 21 6.23 -4.15 -5.70
N SER A 22 5.87 -4.28 -6.99
CA SER A 22 6.08 -3.22 -7.98
C SER A 22 5.38 -1.92 -7.59
N ALA A 23 4.14 -1.99 -7.09
CA ALA A 23 3.41 -0.81 -6.65
C ALA A 23 4.06 -0.12 -5.44
N VAL A 24 4.56 -0.89 -4.47
CA VAL A 24 5.31 -0.37 -3.32
C VAL A 24 6.61 0.29 -3.78
N SER A 25 7.37 -0.35 -4.68
CA SER A 25 8.59 0.21 -5.28
C SER A 25 8.33 1.50 -6.08
N ASP A 26 7.16 1.63 -6.71
CA ASP A 26 6.72 2.87 -7.39
C ASP A 26 6.32 3.99 -6.41
N GLY A 27 6.42 3.79 -5.09
CA GLY A 27 6.03 4.75 -4.07
C GLY A 27 4.51 4.86 -3.85
N LYS A 28 3.74 3.84 -4.26
CA LYS A 28 2.30 3.77 -3.96
C LYS A 28 2.07 3.29 -2.52
N ILE A 29 0.90 3.65 -1.98
CA ILE A 29 0.45 3.16 -0.67
C ILE A 29 -0.56 2.04 -0.92
N ILE A 30 -0.38 0.91 -0.24
CA ILE A 30 -1.22 -0.27 -0.35
C ILE A 30 -2.03 -0.45 0.93
N VAL A 31 -3.31 -0.77 0.80
CA VAL A 31 -4.13 -1.25 1.91
C VAL A 31 -4.03 -2.76 1.94
N CYS A 32 -3.43 -3.31 2.99
CA CYS A 32 -3.20 -4.74 3.17
C CYS A 32 -4.10 -5.28 4.28
N PRO A 33 -4.91 -6.34 4.05
CA PRO A 33 -5.60 -7.02 5.13
C PRO A 33 -4.59 -7.69 6.06
N THR A 34 -4.83 -7.64 7.37
CA THR A 34 -4.08 -8.44 8.36
C THR A 34 -5.07 -9.14 9.28
N ASP A 35 -4.58 -10.05 10.12
CA ASP A 35 -5.40 -10.80 11.08
C ASP A 35 -6.08 -9.91 12.15
N THR A 36 -5.66 -8.65 12.27
CA THR A 36 -6.19 -7.70 13.26
C THR A 36 -6.96 -6.56 12.62
N LEU A 37 -6.27 -5.71 11.86
CA LEU A 37 -6.82 -4.53 11.18
C LEU A 37 -6.20 -4.40 9.79
N TYR A 38 -6.80 -3.59 8.94
CA TYR A 38 -6.14 -3.21 7.69
C TYR A 38 -4.92 -2.33 7.97
N ALA A 39 -3.83 -2.60 7.25
CA ALA A 39 -2.58 -1.84 7.33
C ALA A 39 -2.38 -0.97 6.09
N LEU A 40 -1.78 0.20 6.29
CA LEU A 40 -1.20 1.02 5.21
C LEU A 40 0.26 0.61 5.03
N VAL A 41 0.62 0.19 3.83
CA VAL A 41 1.96 -0.30 3.49
C VAL A 41 2.58 0.60 2.44
N ALA A 42 3.84 0.99 2.67
CA ALA A 42 4.68 1.73 1.72
C ALA A 42 6.14 1.29 1.88
N ASP A 43 7.01 1.69 0.95
CA ASP A 43 8.45 1.51 1.09
C ASP A 43 8.99 2.44 2.20
N ALA A 44 9.53 1.84 3.27
CA ALA A 44 10.10 2.56 4.40
C ALA A 44 11.31 3.44 4.04
N LYS A 45 11.98 3.16 2.91
CA LYS A 45 13.08 4.00 2.40
C LYS A 45 12.59 5.18 1.56
N ASN A 46 11.32 5.20 1.17
CA ASN A 46 10.73 6.28 0.39
C ASN A 46 10.07 7.30 1.33
N SER A 47 10.82 8.35 1.67
CA SER A 47 10.35 9.41 2.59
C SER A 47 9.04 10.05 2.14
N ILE A 48 8.84 10.27 0.84
CA ILE A 48 7.61 10.87 0.29
C ILE A 48 6.40 9.94 0.51
N ALA A 49 6.59 8.63 0.34
CA ALA A 49 5.53 7.66 0.59
C ALA A 49 5.19 7.55 2.09
N MET A 50 6.22 7.65 2.95
CA MET A 50 6.04 7.69 4.41
C MET A 50 5.30 8.95 4.88
N ASP A 51 5.65 10.13 4.36
CA ASP A 51 4.94 11.38 4.66
C ASP A 51 3.44 11.28 4.34
N ARG A 52 3.12 10.61 3.21
CA ARG A 52 1.73 10.34 2.84
C ARG A 52 1.03 9.38 3.81
N ILE A 53 1.72 8.39 4.39
CA ILE A 53 1.14 7.53 5.45
C ILE A 53 0.77 8.37 6.67
N TYR A 54 1.66 9.26 7.12
CA TYR A 54 1.38 10.14 8.26
C TYR A 54 0.17 11.04 8.00
N VAL A 55 0.09 11.66 6.82
CA VAL A 55 -1.06 12.50 6.42
C VAL A 55 -2.38 11.72 6.39
N ILE A 56 -2.36 10.45 5.97
CA ILE A 56 -3.56 9.62 5.93
C ILE A 56 -4.01 9.20 7.34
N ASN A 57 -3.06 8.88 8.22
CA ASN A 57 -3.38 8.42 9.59
C ASN A 57 -3.77 9.56 10.54
N GLY A 58 -3.45 10.81 10.21
CA GLY A 58 -3.78 12.00 11.02
C GLY A 58 -2.66 12.38 11.97
#